data_AF-A0A415RWW5-F1
#
_entry.id   AF-A0A415RWW5-F1
#
_cell.length_a   1.000
_cell.length_b   1.000
_cell.length_c   1.000
_cell.angle_alpha   90.00
_cell.angle_beta   90.00
_cell.angle_gamma   90.00
#
_symmetry.space_group_name_H-M   'P 1'
#
loop_
_entity.id
_entity.type
_entity.pdbx_description
1 polymer ?
#
loop_
_entity_poly.entity_id
_entity_poly.type
_entity_poly.pdbx_seq_one_letter_code
_entity_poly.pdbx_strand_id
1 'polypeptide(L)'
;MPTKQQLCNMKRYLKLLFAASIITLFNACETDVYDPEKIENTKDLVAPADFDWKTTQSLTYSITSKVNTVISVYTDRNCTDESLLIENFALKANEATEIPVNIPAYVTSIFVQYPTTDGQDVLEIKTNEAATRGNNKSVILPADKEIDKFLWNTHYHYPSKTSRGTLMFEDLYPSKGDYDFNDFVIGYNAEVFYSQIRNAEILFNDGFKMSFQIRAIGGTTPYRPAIRLKGFAMKNIEGAKIEFHTTREGISMELLKKGRGANDDVIFVINGTESLRSGGYYNTDPEKPIDKDMPVVTCEVTKDNFGFGNYDISLQYALLAEELPRYFDFFIQNQDNLNEIHFKGFTPTGLGKQSPGTEFCSEENLVWGIAVPEEIAHPAERNDILNVYKGFEKWVTSGGQNNSNWYGQKPIGPVISLK
;
A
#
# COMPACT_ATOMS: atom_id res chain seq x y z
N MET A 1 -33.16 68.06 44.52
CA MET A 1 -31.72 67.99 44.18
C MET A 1 -31.02 67.12 45.22
N PRO A 2 -30.32 66.04 44.85
CA PRO A 2 -29.63 65.21 45.83
C PRO A 2 -28.52 66.01 46.54
N THR A 3 -28.40 65.84 47.84
CA THR A 3 -27.40 66.54 48.66
C THR A 3 -25.98 66.06 48.36
N LYS A 4 -24.97 66.90 48.63
CA LYS A 4 -23.53 66.65 48.40
C LYS A 4 -23.04 65.29 48.92
N GLN A 5 -23.71 64.72 49.93
CA GLN A 5 -23.39 63.42 50.52
C GLN A 5 -23.93 62.23 49.72
N GLN A 6 -25.08 62.38 49.04
CA GLN A 6 -25.62 61.36 48.12
C GLN A 6 -24.78 61.22 46.84
N LEU A 7 -24.22 62.33 46.33
CA LEU A 7 -23.28 62.33 45.20
C LEU A 7 -21.92 61.68 45.53
N CYS A 8 -21.51 61.70 46.81
CA CYS A 8 -20.25 61.09 47.24
C CYS A 8 -20.34 59.56 47.37
N ASN A 9 -21.47 59.05 47.87
CA ASN A 9 -21.72 57.60 47.96
C ASN A 9 -21.95 56.97 46.59
N MET A 10 -22.61 57.66 45.66
CA MET A 10 -22.83 57.17 44.29
C MET A 10 -21.50 57.02 43.51
N LYS A 11 -20.52 57.89 43.75
CA LYS A 11 -19.16 57.77 43.18
C LYS A 11 -18.33 56.63 43.79
N ARG A 12 -18.62 56.20 45.02
CA ARG A 12 -17.96 55.05 45.66
C ARG A 12 -18.50 53.72 45.15
N TYR A 13 -19.81 53.59 44.96
CA TYR A 13 -20.43 52.39 44.36
C TYR A 13 -20.10 52.23 42.87
N LEU A 14 -20.01 53.33 42.11
CA LEU A 14 -19.63 53.28 40.69
C LEU A 14 -18.16 52.85 40.48
N LYS A 15 -17.25 53.17 41.42
CA LYS A 15 -15.85 52.72 41.39
C LYS A 15 -15.69 51.24 41.79
N LEU A 16 -16.54 50.73 42.67
CA LEU A 16 -16.55 49.30 43.04
C LEU A 16 -17.18 48.41 41.94
N LEU A 17 -18.18 48.91 41.22
CA LEU A 17 -18.76 48.23 40.05
C LEU A 17 -17.81 48.21 38.84
N PHE A 18 -16.93 49.21 38.68
CA PHE A 18 -15.89 49.22 37.64
C PHE A 18 -14.65 48.39 38.00
N ALA A 19 -14.40 48.13 39.29
CA ALA A 19 -13.29 47.27 39.71
C ALA A 19 -13.67 45.77 39.70
N ALA A 20 -14.95 45.45 39.90
CA ALA A 20 -15.45 44.07 39.84
C ALA A 20 -15.67 43.56 38.41
N SER A 21 -15.84 44.44 37.42
CA SER A 21 -15.96 44.07 36.01
C SER A 21 -14.62 43.90 35.28
N ILE A 22 -13.50 44.31 35.90
CA ILE A 22 -12.15 44.14 35.31
C ILE A 22 -11.54 42.78 35.67
N ILE A 23 -12.00 42.10 36.73
CA ILE A 23 -11.46 40.79 37.14
C ILE A 23 -12.16 39.61 36.42
N THR A 24 -13.30 39.83 35.77
CA THR A 24 -14.00 38.81 34.97
C THR A 24 -13.70 38.87 33.47
N LEU A 25 -12.80 39.75 33.02
CA LEU A 25 -12.38 39.87 31.61
C LEU A 25 -10.97 39.33 31.32
N PHE A 26 -10.25 38.83 32.34
CA PHE A 26 -8.91 38.22 32.19
C PHE A 26 -8.90 36.69 32.28
N ASN A 27 -10.03 36.02 32.00
CA ASN A 27 -10.08 34.56 31.84
C ASN A 27 -10.86 34.12 30.57
N ALA A 28 -11.03 35.03 29.61
CA ALA A 28 -11.73 34.74 28.36
C ALA A 28 -11.01 35.41 27.18
N CYS A 29 -9.77 35.02 26.96
CA CYS A 29 -9.02 35.12 25.71
C CYS A 29 -7.69 34.40 25.95
N GLU A 30 -7.70 33.07 25.90
CA GLU A 30 -6.64 32.45 25.10
C GLU A 30 -6.96 32.92 23.68
N THR A 31 -6.34 34.03 23.28
CA THR A 31 -6.15 34.26 21.86
C THR A 31 -5.31 33.06 21.43
N ASP A 32 -5.92 32.12 20.69
CA ASP A 32 -5.18 31.25 19.79
C ASP A 32 -4.31 32.19 18.96
N VAL A 33 -3.06 32.35 19.40
CA VAL A 33 -2.07 33.11 18.67
C VAL A 33 -1.93 32.33 17.39
N TYR A 34 -2.41 32.91 16.28
CA TYR A 34 -2.21 32.34 14.96
C TYR A 34 -0.73 32.05 14.82
N ASP A 35 -0.39 30.77 14.93
CA ASP A 35 0.94 30.25 14.75
C ASP A 35 0.99 29.76 13.31
N PRO A 36 1.66 30.50 12.40
CA PRO A 36 1.74 30.10 11.01
C PRO A 36 2.53 28.79 10.81
N GLU A 37 3.19 28.27 11.85
CA GLU A 37 3.89 26.98 11.84
C GLU A 37 3.01 25.83 12.38
N LYS A 38 1.80 26.11 12.86
CA LYS A 38 0.89 25.08 13.37
C LYS A 38 0.32 24.27 12.21
N ILE A 39 0.60 22.97 12.23
CA ILE A 39 0.00 22.00 11.32
C ILE A 39 -1.44 21.73 11.79
N GLU A 40 -2.43 22.12 10.98
CA GLU A 40 -3.84 21.82 11.26
C GLU A 40 -4.41 20.77 10.30
N ASN A 41 -3.89 20.71 9.08
CA ASN A 41 -4.33 19.80 8.02
C ASN A 41 -3.15 19.32 7.17
N THR A 42 -3.35 18.26 6.39
CA THR A 42 -2.29 17.60 5.60
C THR A 42 -1.62 18.56 4.62
N LYS A 43 -2.32 19.61 4.17
CA LYS A 43 -1.79 20.62 3.24
C LYS A 43 -0.72 21.51 3.87
N ASP A 44 -0.69 21.60 5.20
CA ASP A 44 0.29 22.35 5.97
C ASP A 44 1.60 21.56 6.16
N LEU A 45 1.61 20.25 5.83
CA LEU A 45 2.80 19.42 5.95
C LEU A 45 3.82 19.76 4.86
N VAL A 46 5.10 19.67 5.26
CA VAL A 46 6.24 19.63 4.35
C VAL A 46 6.97 18.32 4.56
N ALA A 47 6.95 17.46 3.54
CA ALA A 47 7.67 16.20 3.59
C ALA A 47 9.15 16.40 3.20
N PRO A 48 10.11 15.71 3.87
CA PRO A 48 11.51 15.72 3.45
C PRO A 48 11.67 15.35 1.98
N ALA A 49 12.61 15.96 1.26
CA ALA A 49 12.75 15.78 -0.18
C ALA A 49 13.02 14.32 -0.60
N ASP A 50 13.76 13.58 0.23
CA ASP A 50 14.13 12.17 0.04
C ASP A 50 13.06 11.18 0.52
N PHE A 51 11.96 11.65 1.13
CA PHE A 51 10.89 10.78 1.57
C PHE A 51 10.15 10.14 0.39
N ASP A 52 10.12 8.81 0.33
CA ASP A 52 9.58 8.03 -0.78
C ASP A 52 8.12 7.59 -0.59
N TRP A 53 7.51 7.94 0.54
CA TRP A 53 6.13 7.60 0.91
C TRP A 53 5.82 6.11 1.00
N LYS A 54 6.83 5.23 1.05
CA LYS A 54 6.62 3.80 1.19
C LYS A 54 6.35 3.40 2.65
N THR A 55 5.39 2.51 2.81
CA THR A 55 5.02 1.87 4.09
C THR A 55 5.62 0.46 4.22
N THR A 56 6.41 0.04 3.23
CA THR A 56 7.14 -1.24 3.20
C THR A 56 8.64 -1.01 3.04
N GLN A 57 9.41 -2.03 3.39
CA GLN A 57 10.85 -2.11 3.16
C GLN A 57 11.15 -3.42 2.42
N SER A 58 12.08 -3.35 1.47
CA SER A 58 12.59 -4.53 0.76
C SER A 58 13.98 -4.87 1.30
N LEU A 59 14.13 -6.10 1.79
CA LEU A 59 15.36 -6.61 2.39
C LEU A 59 15.73 -7.94 1.73
N THR A 60 17.02 -8.16 1.51
CA THR A 60 17.52 -9.43 0.97
C THR A 60 18.21 -10.22 2.06
N TYR A 61 17.83 -11.47 2.26
CA TYR A 61 18.44 -12.36 3.24
C TYR A 61 19.30 -13.41 2.52
N SER A 62 20.55 -13.57 2.95
CA SER A 62 21.40 -14.66 2.46
C SER A 62 21.25 -15.87 3.39
N ILE A 63 20.69 -16.97 2.90
CA ILE A 63 20.43 -18.18 3.68
C ILE A 63 21.20 -19.36 3.09
N THR A 64 21.87 -20.13 3.94
CA THR A 64 22.54 -21.38 3.56
C THR A 64 21.93 -22.55 4.34
N SER A 65 21.63 -23.65 3.66
CA SER A 65 21.23 -24.92 4.28
C SER A 65 22.28 -26.01 4.04
N LYS A 66 22.49 -26.93 4.98
CA LYS A 66 23.43 -28.07 4.80
C LYS A 66 22.90 -29.14 3.86
N VAL A 67 21.57 -29.22 3.72
CA VAL A 67 20.84 -30.18 2.89
C VAL A 67 20.01 -29.45 1.85
N ASN A 68 19.63 -30.15 0.77
CA ASN A 68 18.59 -29.63 -0.12
C ASN A 68 17.30 -29.56 0.68
N THR A 69 16.64 -28.41 0.67
CA THR A 69 15.43 -28.20 1.45
C THR A 69 14.56 -27.16 0.79
N VAL A 70 13.43 -26.87 1.43
CA VAL A 70 12.46 -25.88 0.99
C VAL A 70 11.96 -25.12 2.21
N ILE A 71 11.75 -23.83 2.02
CA ILE A 71 11.33 -22.94 3.10
C ILE A 71 10.07 -22.18 2.74
N SER A 72 9.42 -21.68 3.78
CA SER A 72 8.43 -20.61 3.65
C SER A 72 8.80 -19.46 4.58
N VAL A 73 8.51 -18.22 4.17
CA VAL A 73 8.88 -16.99 4.86
C VAL A 73 7.63 -16.25 5.33
N TYR A 74 7.62 -15.85 6.60
CA TYR A 74 6.48 -15.23 7.25
C TYR A 74 6.87 -13.94 8.00
N THR A 75 5.91 -13.04 8.21
CA THR A 75 6.05 -11.87 9.11
C THR A 75 5.75 -12.18 10.58
N ASP A 76 5.16 -13.35 10.88
CA ASP A 76 4.77 -13.75 12.25
C ASP A 76 5.22 -15.19 12.57
N ARG A 77 5.55 -15.44 13.84
CA ARG A 77 6.09 -16.72 14.31
C ARG A 77 5.09 -17.87 14.24
N ASN A 78 3.79 -17.59 14.22
CA ASN A 78 2.77 -18.62 14.13
C ASN A 78 2.64 -19.23 12.73
N CYS A 79 3.32 -18.65 11.72
CA CYS A 79 3.39 -19.17 10.35
C CYS A 79 2.00 -19.43 9.73
N THR A 80 1.08 -18.47 9.84
CA THR A 80 -0.25 -18.54 9.24
C THR A 80 -0.25 -17.94 7.83
N ASP A 81 -1.26 -18.28 7.02
CA ASP A 81 -1.44 -17.71 5.67
C ASP A 81 -1.58 -16.17 5.69
N GLU A 82 -2.08 -15.59 6.79
CA GLU A 82 -2.18 -14.13 6.96
C GLU A 82 -0.81 -13.45 7.05
N SER A 83 0.23 -14.20 7.41
CA SER A 83 1.61 -13.73 7.54
C SER A 83 2.56 -14.28 6.47
N LEU A 84 2.10 -15.18 5.60
CA LEU A 84 2.91 -15.87 4.60
C LEU A 84 3.26 -14.95 3.43
N LEU A 85 4.56 -14.74 3.22
CA LEU A 85 5.12 -13.90 2.15
C LEU A 85 5.66 -14.72 0.98
N ILE A 86 6.39 -15.79 1.30
CA ILE A 86 7.01 -16.66 0.28
C ILE A 86 6.71 -18.09 0.66
N GLU A 87 6.11 -18.85 -0.25
CA GLU A 87 5.81 -20.26 -0.09
C GLU A 87 6.70 -21.07 -1.04
N ASN A 88 7.17 -22.23 -0.57
CA ASN A 88 7.83 -23.22 -1.42
C ASN A 88 9.13 -22.72 -2.10
N PHE A 89 9.97 -21.98 -1.36
CA PHE A 89 11.26 -21.48 -1.87
C PHE A 89 12.36 -22.53 -1.67
N ALA A 90 12.95 -23.03 -2.75
CA ALA A 90 13.96 -24.08 -2.70
C ALA A 90 15.35 -23.54 -2.29
N LEU A 91 16.04 -24.29 -1.44
CA LEU A 91 17.43 -24.04 -1.08
C LEU A 91 18.30 -25.24 -1.46
N LYS A 92 19.44 -24.94 -2.10
CA LYS A 92 20.40 -25.97 -2.50
C LYS A 92 21.45 -26.18 -1.39
N ALA A 93 21.79 -27.45 -1.16
CA ALA A 93 22.74 -27.83 -0.13
C ALA A 93 24.08 -27.09 -0.29
N ASN A 94 24.53 -26.47 0.81
CA ASN A 94 25.80 -25.76 0.95
C ASN A 94 25.99 -24.57 0.00
N GLU A 95 24.90 -24.03 -0.53
CA GLU A 95 24.89 -22.82 -1.36
C GLU A 95 24.18 -21.70 -0.60
N ALA A 96 24.80 -20.52 -0.56
CA ALA A 96 24.15 -19.34 -0.03
C ALA A 96 23.20 -18.80 -1.09
N THR A 97 21.91 -18.70 -0.74
CA THR A 97 20.87 -18.19 -1.63
C THR A 97 20.36 -16.85 -1.10
N GLU A 98 20.29 -15.85 -1.98
CA GLU A 98 19.71 -14.55 -1.68
C GLU A 98 18.20 -14.60 -1.88
N ILE A 99 17.46 -14.15 -0.87
CA ILE A 99 16.01 -14.18 -0.84
C ILE A 99 15.52 -12.76 -0.58
N PRO A 100 15.03 -12.05 -1.61
CA PRO A 100 14.43 -10.74 -1.43
C PRO A 100 13.05 -10.90 -0.80
N VAL A 101 12.77 -10.07 0.20
CA VAL A 101 11.52 -10.09 0.96
C VAL A 101 11.04 -8.66 1.12
N ASN A 102 9.78 -8.40 0.79
CA ASN A 102 9.12 -7.13 1.10
C ASN A 102 8.24 -7.31 2.34
N ILE A 103 8.42 -6.44 3.33
CA ILE A 103 7.70 -6.47 4.60
C ILE A 103 7.22 -5.06 4.97
N PRO A 104 6.19 -4.93 5.82
CA PRO A 104 5.84 -3.63 6.40
C PRO A 104 7.05 -2.97 7.08
N ALA A 105 7.17 -1.65 6.95
CA ALA A 105 8.35 -0.91 7.40
C ALA A 105 8.58 -0.97 8.93
N TYR A 106 7.53 -1.29 9.71
CA TYR A 106 7.64 -1.46 11.15
C TYR A 106 8.07 -2.87 11.59
N VAL A 107 8.06 -3.87 10.68
CA VAL A 107 8.44 -5.25 11.01
C VAL A 107 9.96 -5.33 11.19
N THR A 108 10.39 -5.99 12.26
CA THR A 108 11.81 -6.08 12.66
C THR A 108 12.42 -7.48 12.53
N SER A 109 11.60 -8.48 12.24
CA SER A 109 12.04 -9.86 12.05
C SER A 109 11.17 -10.55 10.99
N ILE A 110 11.75 -11.51 10.28
CA ILE A 110 11.03 -12.51 9.50
C ILE A 110 11.17 -13.87 10.18
N PHE A 111 10.27 -14.79 9.84
CA PHE A 111 10.26 -16.15 10.36
C PHE A 111 10.35 -17.12 9.18
N VAL A 112 11.41 -17.92 9.16
CA VAL A 112 11.67 -18.91 8.11
C VAL A 112 11.29 -20.28 8.64
N GLN A 113 10.22 -20.85 8.10
CA GLN A 113 9.80 -22.22 8.40
C GLN A 113 10.50 -23.20 7.46
N TYR A 114 10.99 -24.31 8.01
CA TYR A 114 11.70 -25.34 7.27
C TYR A 114 11.47 -26.74 7.85
N PRO A 115 11.53 -27.79 7.02
CA PRO A 115 11.33 -29.16 7.46
C PRO A 115 12.54 -29.67 8.26
N THR A 116 12.25 -30.42 9.31
CA THR A 116 13.23 -31.17 10.12
C THR A 116 12.88 -32.64 10.16
N THR A 117 13.77 -33.48 10.69
CA THR A 117 13.50 -34.91 10.91
C THR A 117 12.29 -35.15 11.82
N ASP A 118 12.04 -34.24 12.78
CA ASP A 118 10.95 -34.30 13.74
C ASP A 118 9.67 -33.55 13.32
N GLY A 119 9.66 -32.90 12.14
CA GLY A 119 8.50 -32.18 11.63
C GLY A 119 8.86 -30.89 10.89
N GLN A 120 8.43 -29.76 11.44
CA GLN A 120 8.73 -28.41 10.96
C GLN A 120 9.31 -27.60 12.11
N ASP A 121 10.24 -26.71 11.81
CA ASP A 121 10.81 -25.77 12.77
C ASP A 121 10.88 -24.37 12.16
N VAL A 122 11.09 -23.35 12.98
CA VAL A 122 11.02 -21.94 12.59
C VAL A 122 12.22 -21.17 13.12
N LEU A 123 12.96 -20.54 12.22
CA LEU A 123 14.08 -19.66 12.52
C LEU A 123 13.65 -18.20 12.40
N GLU A 124 13.81 -17.43 13.47
CA GLU A 124 13.67 -15.97 13.42
C GLU A 124 14.96 -15.35 12.85
N ILE A 125 14.82 -14.45 11.87
CA ILE A 125 15.92 -13.67 11.31
C ILE A 125 15.56 -12.19 11.45
N LYS A 126 16.41 -11.41 12.13
CA LYS A 126 16.16 -9.97 12.32
C LYS A 126 16.48 -9.17 11.07
N THR A 127 15.80 -8.05 10.86
CA THR A 127 16.03 -7.18 9.69
C THR A 127 17.44 -6.61 9.63
N ASN A 128 18.10 -6.38 10.77
CA ASN A 128 19.51 -5.96 10.82
C ASN A 128 20.51 -7.06 10.44
N GLU A 129 20.04 -8.30 10.25
CA GLU A 129 20.80 -9.42 9.72
C GLU A 129 20.60 -9.61 8.21
N ALA A 130 19.81 -8.76 7.56
CA ALA A 130 19.71 -8.71 6.11
C ALA A 130 21.07 -8.39 5.47
N ALA A 131 21.29 -8.95 4.27
CA ALA A 131 22.48 -8.71 3.49
C ALA A 131 22.58 -7.23 3.09
N THR A 132 23.77 -6.67 3.17
CA THR A 132 24.08 -5.29 2.73
C THR A 132 25.34 -5.30 1.90
N ARG A 133 25.63 -4.21 1.16
CA ARG A 133 26.82 -4.05 0.28
C ARG A 133 28.20 -4.21 0.94
N GLY A 134 28.27 -4.59 2.23
CA GLY A 134 29.51 -4.95 2.93
C GLY A 134 29.36 -6.04 4.00
N ASN A 135 28.21 -6.71 4.10
CA ASN A 135 27.95 -7.73 5.11
C ASN A 135 27.51 -9.04 4.46
N ASN A 136 28.45 -9.97 4.29
CA ASN A 136 28.22 -11.31 3.74
C ASN A 136 27.74 -12.31 4.81
N LYS A 137 27.01 -11.84 5.83
CA LYS A 137 26.54 -12.72 6.91
C LYS A 137 25.43 -13.61 6.35
N SER A 138 25.80 -14.83 5.97
CA SER A 138 24.83 -15.85 5.60
C SER A 138 24.27 -16.49 6.87
N VAL A 139 22.95 -16.53 6.99
CA VAL A 139 22.25 -17.22 8.06
C VAL A 139 22.23 -18.71 7.73
N ILE A 140 22.74 -19.54 8.67
CA ILE A 140 22.75 -20.99 8.49
C ILE A 140 21.43 -21.54 9.02
N LEU A 141 20.63 -22.11 8.12
CA LEU A 141 19.42 -22.83 8.46
C LEU A 141 19.79 -24.20 9.08
N PRO A 142 19.27 -24.55 10.27
CA PRO A 142 19.61 -25.82 10.92
C PRO A 142 18.78 -27.00 10.37
N ALA A 143 18.30 -26.90 9.13
CA ALA A 143 17.57 -27.98 8.45
C ALA A 143 18.43 -29.25 8.36
N ASP A 144 17.85 -30.38 8.77
CA ASP A 144 18.48 -31.70 8.81
C ASP A 144 17.74 -32.76 7.98
N LYS A 145 16.59 -32.39 7.41
CA LYS A 145 15.79 -33.22 6.52
C LYS A 145 16.05 -32.84 5.07
N GLU A 146 16.69 -33.75 4.33
CA GLU A 146 16.85 -33.61 2.89
C GLU A 146 15.51 -33.78 2.17
N ILE A 147 15.13 -32.76 1.40
CA ILE A 147 13.98 -32.78 0.50
C ILE A 147 14.52 -32.83 -0.92
N ASP A 148 14.07 -33.83 -1.67
CA ASP A 148 14.46 -33.96 -3.06
C ASP A 148 13.96 -32.74 -3.85
N LYS A 149 14.77 -32.30 -4.82
CA LYS A 149 14.63 -31.04 -5.56
C LYS A 149 13.39 -31.02 -6.44
N PHE A 150 12.61 -32.09 -6.51
CA PHE A 150 11.49 -32.18 -7.43
C PHE A 150 10.38 -31.22 -7.02
N LEU A 151 10.25 -30.16 -7.84
CA LEU A 151 8.97 -29.64 -8.32
C LEU A 151 8.19 -28.69 -7.43
N TRP A 152 8.80 -27.55 -7.08
CA TRP A 152 8.15 -26.58 -6.22
C TRP A 152 8.04 -25.27 -7.00
N ASN A 153 6.81 -24.93 -7.37
CA ASN A 153 6.48 -23.56 -7.76
C ASN A 153 6.69 -22.70 -6.52
N THR A 154 7.55 -21.69 -6.64
CA THR A 154 7.72 -20.70 -5.60
C THR A 154 6.64 -19.66 -5.78
N HIS A 155 5.96 -19.32 -4.68
CA HIS A 155 4.91 -18.31 -4.68
C HIS A 155 5.36 -17.15 -3.80
N TYR A 156 5.33 -15.95 -4.36
CA TYR A 156 5.50 -14.69 -3.65
C TYR A 156 4.12 -14.05 -3.49
N HIS A 157 3.77 -13.70 -2.26
CA HIS A 157 2.49 -13.09 -1.92
C HIS A 157 2.69 -11.65 -1.45
N TYR A 158 1.73 -10.78 -1.80
CA TYR A 158 1.77 -9.37 -1.44
C TYR A 158 0.37 -8.83 -1.09
N PRO A 159 0.13 -8.31 0.13
CA PRO A 159 1.10 -8.23 1.25
C PRO A 159 1.31 -9.58 1.96
N SER A 160 0.38 -10.53 1.84
CA SER A 160 0.51 -11.92 2.32
C SER A 160 -0.43 -12.84 1.53
N LYS A 161 -0.45 -14.14 1.82
CA LYS A 161 -1.26 -15.11 1.06
C LYS A 161 -2.76 -14.85 1.13
N THR A 162 -3.28 -14.43 2.29
CA THR A 162 -4.74 -14.23 2.47
C THR A 162 -5.13 -12.82 2.87
N SER A 163 -4.22 -12.01 3.44
CA SER A 163 -4.54 -10.63 3.83
C SER A 163 -4.49 -9.68 2.64
N ARG A 164 -5.27 -8.61 2.73
CA ARG A 164 -5.25 -7.51 1.76
C ARG A 164 -4.45 -6.33 2.30
N GLY A 165 -3.80 -5.60 1.41
CA GLY A 165 -3.36 -4.24 1.68
C GLY A 165 -4.43 -3.23 1.27
N THR A 166 -4.20 -1.95 1.53
CA THR A 166 -5.11 -0.86 1.17
C THR A 166 -4.40 0.15 0.28
N LEU A 167 -4.95 0.44 -0.89
CA LEU A 167 -4.60 1.60 -1.72
C LEU A 167 -5.62 2.71 -1.44
N MET A 168 -5.13 3.93 -1.32
CA MET A 168 -5.95 5.12 -1.07
C MET A 168 -5.47 6.25 -1.99
N PHE A 169 -6.38 6.90 -2.68
CA PHE A 169 -6.11 7.97 -3.64
C PHE A 169 -6.92 9.22 -3.34
N GLU A 170 -6.35 10.36 -3.74
CA GLU A 170 -7.01 11.65 -3.96
C GLU A 170 -7.21 11.86 -5.47
N ASP A 171 -8.27 12.53 -5.90
CA ASP A 171 -8.68 12.64 -7.31
C ASP A 171 -8.40 14.01 -7.95
N LEU A 172 -8.03 15.03 -7.17
CA LEU A 172 -7.96 16.41 -7.63
C LEU A 172 -6.60 16.87 -8.19
N TYR A 173 -5.64 15.95 -8.44
CA TYR A 173 -4.32 16.30 -8.97
C TYR A 173 -4.41 17.24 -10.20
N PRO A 174 -3.65 18.34 -10.26
CA PRO A 174 -2.57 18.75 -9.33
C PRO A 174 -3.05 19.59 -8.12
N SER A 175 -4.35 19.77 -7.95
CA SER A 175 -4.90 20.45 -6.76
C SER A 175 -4.90 19.50 -5.56
N LYS A 176 -4.61 20.03 -4.37
CA LYS A 176 -4.41 19.26 -3.13
C LYS A 176 -5.66 18.64 -2.49
N GLY A 177 -6.87 18.84 -3.04
CA GLY A 177 -8.08 18.23 -2.50
C GLY A 177 -8.34 18.56 -1.03
N ASP A 178 -8.77 17.59 -0.23
CA ASP A 178 -8.95 17.70 1.22
C ASP A 178 -8.18 16.63 2.03
N TYR A 179 -7.47 15.72 1.36
CA TYR A 179 -6.58 14.72 1.98
C TYR A 179 -7.27 13.80 2.98
N ASP A 180 -8.53 13.47 2.74
CA ASP A 180 -9.19 12.37 3.45
C ASP A 180 -8.77 10.98 2.91
N PHE A 181 -8.08 10.95 1.76
CA PHE A 181 -7.54 9.76 1.09
C PHE A 181 -8.63 8.71 0.80
N ASN A 182 -9.87 9.12 0.56
CA ASN A 182 -10.97 8.22 0.27
C ASN A 182 -11.60 8.39 -1.13
N ASP A 183 -11.08 9.30 -1.96
CA ASP A 183 -11.60 9.52 -3.32
C ASP A 183 -11.64 8.23 -4.13
N PHE A 184 -10.66 7.35 -3.91
CA PHE A 184 -10.70 5.96 -4.31
C PHE A 184 -9.95 5.06 -3.32
N VAL A 185 -10.64 4.04 -2.77
CA VAL A 185 -10.04 3.07 -1.82
C VAL A 185 -10.19 1.65 -2.35
N ILE A 186 -9.07 0.91 -2.38
CA ILE A 186 -9.01 -0.43 -2.96
C ILE A 186 -8.31 -1.38 -1.98
N GLY A 187 -8.94 -2.50 -1.68
CA GLY A 187 -8.26 -3.64 -1.05
C GLY A 187 -7.51 -4.43 -2.12
N TYR A 188 -6.21 -4.69 -1.95
CA TYR A 188 -5.42 -5.44 -2.94
C TYR A 188 -4.78 -6.69 -2.33
N ASN A 189 -4.66 -7.74 -3.13
CA ASN A 189 -3.86 -8.91 -2.84
C ASN A 189 -3.26 -9.42 -4.17
N ALA A 190 -2.01 -9.86 -4.12
CA ALA A 190 -1.33 -10.41 -5.28
C ALA A 190 -0.51 -11.64 -4.92
N GLU A 191 -0.35 -12.50 -5.91
CA GLU A 191 0.48 -13.68 -5.90
C GLU A 191 1.25 -13.70 -7.22
N VAL A 192 2.56 -13.90 -7.19
CA VAL A 192 3.39 -14.15 -8.37
C VAL A 192 4.10 -15.46 -8.15
N PHE A 193 4.06 -16.35 -9.14
CA PHE A 193 4.64 -17.68 -9.02
C PHE A 193 5.48 -18.04 -10.23
N TYR A 194 6.55 -18.79 -9.95
CA TYR A 194 7.47 -19.27 -10.98
C TYR A 194 8.13 -20.58 -10.54
N SER A 195 8.61 -21.36 -11.52
CA SER A 195 9.42 -22.54 -11.25
C SER A 195 10.92 -22.17 -11.12
N GLN A 196 11.54 -22.53 -10.00
CA GLN A 196 13.00 -22.38 -9.83
C GLN A 196 13.80 -23.40 -10.68
N ILE A 197 13.18 -24.51 -11.09
CA ILE A 197 13.83 -25.58 -11.84
C ILE A 197 13.39 -25.57 -13.30
N ARG A 198 14.38 -25.72 -14.18
CA ARG A 198 14.24 -25.61 -15.63
C ARG A 198 14.66 -26.93 -16.29
N ASN A 199 13.82 -27.96 -16.20
CA ASN A 199 14.09 -29.29 -16.77
C ASN A 199 12.93 -29.80 -17.62
N ALA A 200 13.22 -30.21 -18.87
CA ALA A 200 12.34 -30.63 -19.97
C ALA A 200 11.31 -31.76 -19.68
N GLU A 201 11.27 -32.33 -18.49
CA GLU A 201 10.43 -33.49 -18.18
C GLU A 201 9.20 -33.19 -17.31
N ILE A 202 9.07 -31.98 -16.72
CA ILE A 202 8.02 -31.72 -15.73
C ILE A 202 7.42 -30.31 -15.87
N LEU A 203 6.09 -30.26 -16.06
CA LEU A 203 5.35 -29.05 -16.45
C LEU A 203 4.95 -28.20 -15.24
N PHE A 204 5.38 -26.94 -15.24
CA PHE A 204 4.87 -25.89 -14.36
C PHE A 204 4.60 -24.61 -15.14
N ASN A 205 3.53 -23.93 -14.75
CA ASN A 205 3.23 -22.60 -15.27
C ASN A 205 3.83 -21.55 -14.35
N ASP A 206 4.44 -20.53 -14.95
CA ASP A 206 4.69 -19.27 -14.27
C ASP A 206 3.45 -18.38 -14.41
N GLY A 207 3.31 -17.39 -13.54
CA GLY A 207 2.13 -16.56 -13.58
C GLY A 207 2.01 -15.58 -12.45
N PHE A 208 0.86 -14.93 -12.43
CA PHE A 208 0.44 -14.10 -11.33
C PHE A 208 -1.07 -14.09 -11.21
N LYS A 209 -1.53 -13.85 -9.99
CA LYS A 209 -2.92 -13.60 -9.66
C LYS A 209 -3.01 -12.28 -8.89
N MET A 210 -3.91 -11.42 -9.28
CA MET A 210 -4.15 -10.14 -8.60
C MET A 210 -5.63 -9.98 -8.33
N SER A 211 -5.97 -9.54 -7.12
CA SER A 211 -7.35 -9.33 -6.66
C SER A 211 -7.50 -7.91 -6.12
N PHE A 212 -8.57 -7.23 -6.55
CA PHE A 212 -8.90 -5.86 -6.17
C PHE A 212 -10.33 -5.79 -5.67
N GLN A 213 -10.50 -5.37 -4.42
CA GLN A 213 -11.80 -5.09 -3.81
C GLN A 213 -12.04 -3.58 -3.86
N ILE A 214 -13.11 -3.12 -4.51
CA ILE A 214 -13.43 -1.68 -4.55
C ILE A 214 -14.14 -1.32 -3.25
N ARG A 215 -13.47 -0.54 -2.40
CA ARG A 215 -13.91 -0.31 -1.02
C ARG A 215 -14.68 1.00 -0.86
N ALA A 216 -14.23 2.06 -1.50
CA ALA A 216 -14.87 3.37 -1.45
C ALA A 216 -14.55 4.21 -2.69
N ILE A 217 -15.44 5.17 -2.97
CA ILE A 217 -15.26 6.20 -3.99
C ILE A 217 -15.85 7.52 -3.43
N GLY A 218 -15.00 8.34 -2.82
CA GLY A 218 -15.31 9.70 -2.34
C GLY A 218 -15.19 10.79 -3.41
N GLY A 219 -14.61 10.45 -4.56
CA GLY A 219 -14.47 11.38 -5.67
C GLY A 219 -15.72 11.45 -6.53
N THR A 220 -16.02 12.64 -7.09
CA THR A 220 -17.08 12.79 -8.12
C THR A 220 -16.53 12.76 -9.55
N THR A 221 -15.22 12.89 -9.70
CA THR A 221 -14.57 12.84 -11.02
C THR A 221 -14.62 11.40 -11.58
N PRO A 222 -14.62 11.21 -12.91
CA PRO A 222 -14.86 9.90 -13.52
C PRO A 222 -13.57 9.07 -13.60
N TYR A 223 -12.90 8.86 -12.46
CA TYR A 223 -11.75 7.97 -12.40
C TYR A 223 -12.16 6.50 -12.41
N ARG A 224 -11.34 5.69 -13.08
CA ARG A 224 -11.34 4.23 -12.97
C ARG A 224 -9.98 3.74 -12.45
N PRO A 225 -9.92 2.66 -11.66
CA PRO A 225 -8.66 2.16 -11.16
C PRO A 225 -7.97 1.23 -12.17
N ALA A 226 -6.64 1.22 -12.11
CA ALA A 226 -5.79 0.46 -13.01
C ALA A 226 -4.48 0.04 -12.31
N ILE A 227 -3.83 -0.97 -12.88
CA ILE A 227 -2.47 -1.37 -12.51
C ILE A 227 -1.62 -1.52 -13.77
N ARG A 228 -0.44 -0.90 -13.75
CA ARG A 228 0.65 -1.13 -14.70
C ARG A 228 1.70 -2.02 -14.03
N LEU A 229 2.10 -3.10 -14.68
CA LEU A 229 3.27 -3.89 -14.29
C LEU A 229 4.52 -3.24 -14.92
N LYS A 230 5.07 -2.23 -14.26
CA LYS A 230 6.14 -1.37 -14.78
C LYS A 230 7.42 -2.15 -15.07
N GLY A 231 7.81 -2.23 -16.33
CA GLY A 231 8.96 -3.01 -16.79
C GLY A 231 8.63 -4.47 -17.13
N PHE A 232 7.38 -4.90 -16.96
CA PHE A 232 6.93 -6.24 -17.36
C PHE A 232 6.13 -6.13 -18.66
N ALA A 233 6.76 -6.49 -19.77
CA ALA A 233 6.25 -6.18 -21.11
C ALA A 233 5.15 -7.14 -21.61
N MET A 234 4.30 -6.68 -22.52
CA MET A 234 3.23 -7.44 -23.16
C MET A 234 3.68 -8.77 -23.78
N LYS A 235 4.89 -8.84 -24.36
CA LYS A 235 5.47 -10.09 -24.89
C LYS A 235 5.58 -11.20 -23.84
N ASN A 236 5.73 -10.86 -22.56
CA ASN A 236 5.85 -11.84 -21.48
C ASN A 236 4.53 -12.59 -21.21
N ILE A 237 3.40 -12.02 -21.64
CA ILE A 237 2.06 -12.62 -21.52
C ILE A 237 1.51 -13.09 -22.88
N GLU A 238 2.32 -13.04 -23.95
CA GLU A 238 1.92 -13.56 -25.26
C GLU A 238 1.67 -15.07 -25.18
N GLY A 239 0.50 -15.53 -25.61
CA GLY A 239 0.10 -16.93 -25.51
C GLY A 239 -0.20 -17.43 -24.08
N ALA A 240 -0.20 -16.55 -23.07
CA ALA A 240 -0.64 -16.90 -21.73
C ALA A 240 -2.17 -17.12 -21.70
N LYS A 241 -2.63 -18.00 -20.82
CA LYS A 241 -4.04 -18.10 -20.43
C LYS A 241 -4.32 -16.95 -19.45
N ILE A 242 -5.32 -16.12 -19.77
CA ILE A 242 -5.71 -14.98 -18.95
C ILE A 242 -7.18 -15.13 -18.59
N GLU A 243 -7.46 -15.19 -17.30
CA GLU A 243 -8.80 -15.35 -16.75
C GLU A 243 -9.16 -14.15 -15.88
N PHE A 244 -10.40 -13.68 -16.04
CA PHE A 244 -10.96 -12.60 -15.25
C PHE A 244 -12.19 -13.10 -14.50
N HIS A 245 -12.31 -12.73 -13.24
CA HIS A 245 -13.46 -13.01 -12.39
C HIS A 245 -13.94 -11.74 -11.70
N THR A 246 -15.24 -11.59 -11.53
CA THR A 246 -15.86 -10.50 -10.78
C THR A 246 -16.98 -11.04 -9.90
N THR A 247 -17.11 -10.50 -8.69
CA THR A 247 -18.22 -10.84 -7.78
C THR A 247 -19.46 -9.98 -8.00
N ARG A 248 -19.38 -8.93 -8.84
CA ARG A 248 -20.48 -7.97 -9.07
C ARG A 248 -20.70 -7.75 -10.56
N GLU A 249 -21.95 -7.93 -10.98
CA GLU A 249 -22.39 -7.62 -12.34
C GLU A 249 -22.15 -6.14 -12.67
N GLY A 250 -21.69 -5.86 -13.89
CA GLY A 250 -21.39 -4.49 -14.36
C GLY A 250 -19.99 -3.99 -14.02
N ILE A 251 -19.26 -4.65 -13.12
CA ILE A 251 -17.86 -4.33 -12.80
C ILE A 251 -16.97 -5.40 -13.39
N SER A 252 -15.95 -4.99 -14.14
CA SER A 252 -15.03 -5.90 -14.84
C SER A 252 -13.60 -5.43 -14.77
N MET A 253 -12.67 -6.35 -15.00
CA MET A 253 -11.26 -6.06 -15.21
C MET A 253 -10.86 -6.57 -16.58
N GLU A 254 -10.02 -5.83 -17.29
CA GLU A 254 -9.55 -6.21 -18.63
C GLU A 254 -8.08 -5.84 -18.85
N LEU A 255 -7.43 -6.62 -19.72
CA LEU A 255 -6.10 -6.31 -20.23
C LEU A 255 -6.18 -5.24 -21.32
N LEU A 256 -5.49 -4.13 -21.14
CA LEU A 256 -5.45 -3.05 -22.12
C LEU A 256 -4.53 -3.39 -23.30
N LYS A 257 -5.12 -3.84 -24.42
CA LYS A 257 -4.38 -4.26 -25.63
C LYS A 257 -4.29 -3.19 -26.72
N LYS A 258 -5.32 -2.33 -26.84
CA LYS A 258 -5.45 -1.41 -27.97
C LYS A 258 -4.31 -0.39 -27.96
N GLY A 259 -3.59 -0.27 -29.08
CA GLY A 259 -2.51 0.69 -29.24
C GLY A 259 -1.22 0.33 -28.49
N ARG A 260 -1.09 -0.91 -27.99
CA ARG A 260 0.08 -1.38 -27.24
C ARG A 260 0.93 -2.33 -28.08
N GLY A 261 2.24 -2.10 -28.08
CA GLY A 261 3.24 -2.97 -28.70
C GLY A 261 3.79 -4.04 -27.74
N ALA A 262 4.57 -4.97 -28.29
CA ALA A 262 5.13 -6.11 -27.56
C ALA A 262 6.06 -5.72 -26.39
N ASN A 263 6.71 -4.56 -26.46
CA ASN A 263 7.63 -4.06 -25.43
C ASN A 263 6.98 -3.08 -24.45
N ASP A 264 5.69 -2.75 -24.63
CA ASP A 264 5.00 -1.88 -23.69
C ASP A 264 4.66 -2.66 -22.41
N ASP A 265 4.61 -1.95 -21.27
CA ASP A 265 4.25 -2.54 -19.97
C ASP A 265 2.86 -3.22 -19.99
N VAL A 266 2.66 -4.31 -19.26
CA VAL A 266 1.31 -4.87 -19.10
C VAL A 266 0.45 -3.89 -18.28
N ILE A 267 -0.76 -3.59 -18.73
CA ILE A 267 -1.71 -2.73 -18.00
C ILE A 267 -3.08 -3.42 -17.94
N PHE A 268 -3.63 -3.49 -16.74
CA PHE A 268 -5.01 -3.87 -16.53
C PHE A 268 -5.83 -2.69 -16.02
N VAL A 269 -7.06 -2.55 -16.51
CA VAL A 269 -8.00 -1.51 -16.09
C VAL A 269 -9.25 -2.17 -15.52
N ILE A 270 -9.88 -1.54 -14.54
CA ILE A 270 -11.14 -1.96 -13.95
C ILE A 270 -12.21 -0.98 -14.41
N ASN A 271 -13.32 -1.47 -14.96
CA ASN A 271 -14.38 -0.66 -15.53
C ASN A 271 -15.69 -0.82 -14.74
N GLY A 272 -16.59 0.17 -14.85
CA GLY A 272 -17.94 0.11 -14.31
C GLY A 272 -18.05 0.49 -12.83
N THR A 273 -16.95 0.87 -12.18
CA THR A 273 -16.93 1.23 -10.75
C THR A 273 -17.75 2.47 -10.45
N GLU A 274 -17.93 3.37 -11.42
CA GLU A 274 -18.76 4.56 -11.30
C GLU A 274 -20.23 4.25 -10.99
N SER A 275 -20.71 3.05 -11.36
CA SER A 275 -22.08 2.60 -11.07
C SER A 275 -22.34 2.44 -9.56
N LEU A 276 -21.30 2.25 -8.75
CA LEU A 276 -21.40 2.10 -7.30
C LEU A 276 -21.84 3.40 -6.59
N ARG A 277 -21.51 4.56 -7.17
CA ARG A 277 -21.73 5.86 -6.55
C ARG A 277 -23.20 6.25 -6.41
N SER A 278 -24.12 5.63 -7.17
CA SER A 278 -25.55 6.00 -7.18
C SER A 278 -25.83 7.52 -7.29
N GLY A 279 -24.95 8.28 -7.96
CA GLY A 279 -25.03 9.74 -8.10
C GLY A 279 -24.36 10.58 -6.98
N GLY A 280 -23.73 9.94 -5.98
CA GLY A 280 -22.97 10.59 -4.91
C GLY A 280 -21.64 9.87 -4.64
N TYR A 281 -21.43 9.44 -3.40
CA TYR A 281 -20.24 8.71 -2.96
C TYR A 281 -20.56 7.26 -2.63
N TYR A 282 -19.56 6.39 -2.73
CA TYR A 282 -19.67 4.99 -2.36
C TYR A 282 -18.85 4.74 -1.10
N ASN A 283 -19.50 4.31 -0.01
CA ASN A 283 -18.86 3.89 1.24
C ASN A 283 -17.90 4.92 1.89
N THR A 284 -18.18 6.23 1.83
CA THR A 284 -17.37 7.27 2.52
C THR A 284 -18.11 7.96 3.67
N ASP A 285 -19.43 7.78 3.78
CA ASP A 285 -20.26 8.45 4.79
C ASP A 285 -20.76 7.45 5.85
N PRO A 286 -20.31 7.54 7.11
CA PRO A 286 -20.67 6.58 8.16
C PRO A 286 -22.13 6.67 8.60
N GLU A 287 -22.83 7.76 8.24
CA GLU A 287 -24.25 7.95 8.54
C GLU A 287 -25.17 7.34 7.48
N LYS A 288 -24.62 6.93 6.32
CA LYS A 288 -25.35 6.28 5.24
C LYS A 288 -25.20 4.75 5.30
N PRO A 289 -26.14 4.00 4.68
CA PRO A 289 -25.97 2.56 4.51
C PRO A 289 -24.66 2.24 3.79
N ILE A 290 -23.87 1.36 4.40
CA ILE A 290 -22.60 0.89 3.88
C ILE A 290 -22.81 -0.45 3.17
N ASP A 291 -22.33 -0.55 1.94
CA ASP A 291 -22.28 -1.81 1.20
C ASP A 291 -21.10 -2.65 1.70
N LYS A 292 -21.40 -3.72 2.43
CA LYS A 292 -20.40 -4.68 2.93
C LYS A 292 -20.03 -5.76 1.90
N ASP A 293 -20.86 -5.95 0.87
CA ASP A 293 -20.63 -6.91 -0.20
C ASP A 293 -19.84 -6.24 -1.34
N MET A 294 -18.71 -5.65 -0.98
CA MET A 294 -17.89 -4.88 -1.90
C MET A 294 -17.43 -5.73 -3.09
N PRO A 295 -17.47 -5.19 -4.31
CA PRO A 295 -17.11 -5.93 -5.50
C PRO A 295 -15.62 -6.25 -5.51
N VAL A 296 -15.31 -7.50 -5.86
CA VAL A 296 -13.95 -8.00 -6.04
C VAL A 296 -13.77 -8.39 -7.49
N VAL A 297 -12.75 -7.83 -8.13
CA VAL A 297 -12.28 -8.28 -9.45
C VAL A 297 -10.95 -9.00 -9.29
N THR A 298 -10.75 -10.07 -10.05
CA THR A 298 -9.54 -10.88 -10.01
C THR A 298 -9.07 -11.16 -11.43
N CYS A 299 -7.77 -11.05 -11.66
CA CYS A 299 -7.10 -11.48 -12.88
C CYS A 299 -6.09 -12.57 -12.53
N GLU A 300 -6.11 -13.66 -13.29
CA GLU A 300 -5.12 -14.73 -13.22
C GLU A 300 -4.48 -14.90 -14.60
N VAL A 301 -3.15 -14.82 -14.64
CA VAL A 301 -2.33 -15.06 -15.82
C VAL A 301 -1.48 -16.28 -15.57
N THR A 302 -1.61 -17.29 -16.42
CA THR A 302 -0.79 -18.50 -16.38
C THR A 302 -0.13 -18.73 -17.73
N LYS A 303 1.18 -18.98 -17.72
CA LYS A 303 1.97 -19.21 -18.93
C LYS A 303 2.89 -20.40 -18.74
N ASP A 304 2.79 -21.33 -19.68
CA ASP A 304 3.79 -22.38 -19.86
C ASP A 304 5.03 -21.75 -20.50
N ASN A 305 6.04 -21.46 -19.68
CA ASN A 305 7.34 -20.93 -20.11
C ASN A 305 8.41 -22.00 -20.22
N PHE A 306 7.99 -23.26 -20.39
CA PHE A 306 8.91 -24.37 -20.40
C PHE A 306 9.72 -24.48 -21.70
N GLY A 307 10.90 -25.11 -21.59
CA GLY A 307 11.78 -25.44 -22.71
C GLY A 307 12.89 -24.41 -22.99
N PHE A 308 13.95 -24.85 -23.69
CA PHE A 308 15.18 -24.10 -23.96
C PHE A 308 15.00 -22.75 -24.70
N GLY A 309 13.79 -22.44 -25.20
CA GLY A 309 13.47 -21.21 -25.94
C GLY A 309 12.77 -20.10 -25.13
N ASN A 310 12.30 -20.38 -23.92
CA ASN A 310 11.50 -19.44 -23.10
C ASN A 310 12.21 -19.02 -21.79
N TYR A 311 13.51 -19.26 -21.68
CA TYR A 311 14.31 -18.93 -20.49
C TYR A 311 14.21 -17.45 -20.11
N ASP A 312 14.30 -16.57 -21.12
CA ASP A 312 14.25 -15.12 -20.90
C ASP A 312 12.90 -14.69 -20.33
N ILE A 313 11.79 -15.29 -20.80
CA ILE A 313 10.43 -14.96 -20.32
C ILE A 313 10.24 -15.46 -18.89
N SER A 314 10.60 -16.71 -18.58
CA SER A 314 10.51 -17.25 -17.22
C SER A 314 11.37 -16.45 -16.23
N LEU A 315 12.53 -15.95 -16.66
CA LEU A 315 13.31 -15.01 -15.85
C LEU A 315 12.54 -13.71 -15.55
N GLN A 316 11.71 -13.20 -16.47
CA GLN A 316 10.87 -12.03 -16.19
C GLN A 316 9.83 -12.30 -15.09
N TYR A 317 9.26 -13.50 -15.02
CA TYR A 317 8.33 -13.86 -13.93
C TYR A 317 9.04 -13.99 -12.59
N ALA A 318 10.25 -14.58 -12.57
CA ALA A 318 11.09 -14.61 -11.37
C ALA A 318 11.43 -13.20 -10.87
N LEU A 319 11.88 -12.31 -11.77
CA LEU A 319 12.16 -10.90 -11.43
C LEU A 319 10.92 -10.15 -10.95
N LEU A 320 9.76 -10.40 -11.55
CA LEU A 320 8.48 -9.81 -11.11
C LEU A 320 8.17 -10.24 -9.67
N ALA A 321 8.39 -11.51 -9.31
CA ALA A 321 8.13 -12.05 -7.97
C ALA A 321 9.13 -11.53 -6.94
N GLU A 322 10.42 -11.60 -7.26
CA GLU A 322 11.55 -11.26 -6.38
C GLU A 322 11.63 -9.76 -6.07
N GLU A 323 11.08 -8.91 -6.93
CA GLU A 323 11.11 -7.47 -6.75
C GLU A 323 9.72 -6.87 -6.44
N LEU A 324 8.77 -7.66 -5.94
CA LEU A 324 7.52 -7.09 -5.43
C LEU A 324 7.77 -6.04 -4.33
N PRO A 325 6.99 -4.95 -4.27
CA PRO A 325 5.98 -4.50 -5.23
C PRO A 325 6.54 -3.50 -6.27
N ARG A 326 7.86 -3.48 -6.56
CA ARG A 326 8.51 -2.48 -7.43
C ARG A 326 7.86 -2.33 -8.81
N TYR A 327 7.33 -3.43 -9.34
CA TYR A 327 6.61 -3.46 -10.62
C TYR A 327 5.18 -2.91 -10.53
N PHE A 328 4.58 -2.85 -9.34
CA PHE A 328 3.17 -2.52 -9.18
C PHE A 328 2.95 -1.03 -9.12
N ASP A 329 2.69 -0.46 -10.29
CA ASP A 329 2.24 0.90 -10.44
C ASP A 329 0.72 0.94 -10.47
N PHE A 330 0.12 1.11 -9.30
CA PHE A 330 -1.30 1.38 -9.15
C PHE A 330 -1.60 2.83 -9.49
N PHE A 331 -2.66 3.05 -10.25
CA PHE A 331 -3.08 4.39 -10.63
C PHE A 331 -4.58 4.46 -10.86
N ILE A 332 -5.11 5.67 -10.80
CA ILE A 332 -6.46 5.97 -11.27
C ILE A 332 -6.38 6.78 -12.56
N GLN A 333 -7.23 6.46 -13.55
CA GLN A 333 -7.33 7.16 -14.82
C GLN A 333 -8.69 7.82 -15.01
N ASN A 334 -8.68 9.12 -15.30
CA ASN A 334 -9.86 9.90 -15.60
C ASN A 334 -10.39 9.50 -16.98
N GLN A 335 -11.64 9.06 -17.06
CA GLN A 335 -12.20 8.53 -18.30
C GLN A 335 -12.57 9.61 -19.33
N ASP A 336 -12.70 10.87 -18.94
CA ASP A 336 -13.05 11.97 -19.87
C ASP A 336 -11.82 12.51 -20.60
N ASN A 337 -10.68 12.63 -19.90
CA ASN A 337 -9.48 13.29 -20.43
C ASN A 337 -8.24 12.38 -20.48
N LEU A 338 -8.34 11.14 -19.98
CA LEU A 338 -7.29 10.14 -19.89
C LEU A 338 -6.11 10.51 -18.99
N ASN A 339 -6.20 11.60 -18.23
CA ASN A 339 -5.19 11.91 -17.22
C ASN A 339 -5.20 10.86 -16.11
N GLU A 340 -4.04 10.63 -15.55
CA GLU A 340 -3.71 9.56 -14.62
C GLU A 340 -3.16 10.17 -13.34
N ILE A 341 -3.37 9.48 -12.22
CA ILE A 341 -2.78 9.80 -10.92
C ILE A 341 -2.11 8.53 -10.42
N HIS A 342 -0.78 8.57 -10.32
CA HIS A 342 0.05 7.45 -9.88
C HIS A 342 0.63 7.71 -8.49
N PHE A 343 1.22 6.68 -7.89
CA PHE A 343 2.08 6.85 -6.72
C PHE A 343 3.36 7.62 -7.07
N LYS A 344 3.92 8.30 -6.06
CA LYS A 344 5.21 9.00 -6.19
C LYS A 344 6.29 8.02 -6.68
N GLY A 345 7.09 8.48 -7.64
CA GLY A 345 8.16 7.70 -8.27
C GLY A 345 7.74 6.97 -9.55
N PHE A 346 6.44 6.90 -9.86
CA PHE A 346 5.95 6.49 -11.17
C PHE A 346 5.60 7.68 -12.05
N THR A 347 5.66 7.46 -13.36
CA THR A 347 5.32 8.45 -14.38
C THR A 347 4.08 8.00 -15.15
N PRO A 348 3.38 8.91 -15.86
CA PRO A 348 2.25 8.53 -16.72
C PRO A 348 2.56 7.36 -17.64
N THR A 349 1.54 6.59 -17.98
CA THR A 349 1.63 5.45 -18.89
C THR A 349 1.74 5.88 -20.36
N GLY A 350 1.38 7.13 -20.65
CA GLY A 350 1.28 7.67 -22.01
C GLY A 350 -0.08 7.47 -22.66
N LEU A 351 -1.08 6.96 -21.91
CA LEU A 351 -2.47 6.89 -22.36
C LEU A 351 -3.12 8.29 -22.38
N GLY A 352 -2.75 9.14 -21.43
CA GLY A 352 -3.23 10.52 -21.28
C GLY A 352 -2.42 11.58 -22.02
N LYS A 353 -2.77 12.85 -21.77
CA LYS A 353 -2.07 14.03 -22.32
C LYS A 353 -0.95 14.56 -21.41
N GLN A 354 -0.78 13.98 -20.23
CA GLN A 354 0.28 14.38 -19.30
C GLN A 354 1.67 14.15 -19.89
N SER A 355 2.61 15.01 -19.52
CA SER A 355 3.99 14.89 -19.97
C SER A 355 4.63 13.61 -19.40
N PRO A 356 5.48 12.88 -20.14
CA PRO A 356 6.12 11.66 -19.63
C PRO A 356 6.96 11.84 -18.36
N GLY A 357 7.41 13.07 -18.07
CA GLY A 357 8.13 13.42 -16.84
C GLY A 357 7.25 14.00 -15.74
N THR A 358 5.92 13.86 -15.82
CA THR A 358 5.01 14.33 -14.77
C THR A 358 5.27 13.56 -13.48
N GLU A 359 5.54 14.27 -12.40
CA GLU A 359 5.66 13.71 -11.06
C GLU A 359 4.34 13.89 -10.28
N PHE A 360 4.01 12.91 -9.46
CA PHE A 360 2.78 12.88 -8.65
C PHE A 360 3.05 13.27 -7.20
N CYS A 361 3.75 14.39 -7.03
CA CYS A 361 3.93 15.04 -5.74
C CYS A 361 3.85 16.57 -5.86
N SER A 362 3.44 17.26 -4.78
CA SER A 362 3.39 18.72 -4.71
C SER A 362 4.78 19.32 -4.50
N GLU A 363 4.88 20.65 -4.49
CA GLU A 363 6.13 21.36 -4.15
C GLU A 363 6.62 21.04 -2.72
N GLU A 364 5.68 20.78 -1.79
CA GLU A 364 5.94 20.34 -0.42
C GLU A 364 6.09 18.82 -0.28
N ASN A 365 6.20 18.13 -1.43
CA ASN A 365 6.38 16.69 -1.54
C ASN A 365 5.19 15.86 -0.96
N LEU A 366 3.96 16.39 -1.03
CA LEU A 366 2.73 15.65 -0.71
C LEU A 366 2.26 14.81 -1.90
N VAL A 367 1.61 13.67 -1.65
CA VAL A 367 1.23 12.70 -2.70
C VAL A 367 -0.29 12.55 -2.82
N TRP A 368 -0.77 12.09 -3.98
CA TRP A 368 -2.19 11.80 -4.23
C TRP A 368 -2.52 10.31 -4.15
N GLY A 369 -1.57 9.49 -3.76
CA GLY A 369 -1.82 8.06 -3.58
C GLY A 369 -0.84 7.45 -2.61
N ILE A 370 -1.36 6.63 -1.71
CA ILE A 370 -0.60 5.87 -0.72
C ILE A 370 -1.04 4.41 -0.73
N ALA A 371 -0.08 3.52 -0.53
CA ALA A 371 -0.31 2.10 -0.31
C ALA A 371 0.06 1.73 1.12
N VAL A 372 -0.76 0.92 1.77
CA VAL A 372 -0.53 0.34 3.09
C VAL A 372 -0.55 -1.19 2.94
N PRO A 373 0.42 -1.94 3.51
CA PRO A 373 0.48 -3.41 3.41
C PRO A 373 -0.49 -4.11 4.36
N GLU A 374 -1.51 -3.39 4.84
CA GLU A 374 -2.52 -3.88 5.75
C GLU A 374 -3.91 -3.40 5.33
N GLU A 375 -4.92 -4.14 5.77
CA GLU A 375 -6.31 -3.81 5.55
C GLU A 375 -6.80 -2.87 6.66
N ILE A 376 -6.81 -1.59 6.36
CA ILE A 376 -7.10 -0.52 7.32
C ILE A 376 -8.42 0.18 6.97
N ALA A 377 -9.05 0.83 7.95
CA ALA A 377 -10.21 1.68 7.70
C ALA A 377 -9.78 2.94 6.93
N HIS A 378 -10.65 3.51 6.10
CA HIS A 378 -10.38 4.81 5.48
C HIS A 378 -11.14 5.93 6.21
N PRO A 379 -10.60 7.16 6.22
CA PRO A 379 -11.33 8.32 6.74
C PRO A 379 -12.70 8.49 6.09
N ALA A 380 -13.67 8.96 6.86
CA ALA A 380 -14.94 9.39 6.30
C ALA A 380 -14.77 10.65 5.42
N GLU A 381 -15.70 10.88 4.50
CA GLU A 381 -15.72 12.02 3.59
C GLU A 381 -15.33 13.35 4.26
N ARG A 382 -14.36 14.07 3.69
CA ARG A 382 -13.79 15.35 4.14
C ARG A 382 -13.07 15.33 5.49
N ASN A 383 -12.85 14.16 6.07
CA ASN A 383 -12.07 14.05 7.30
C ASN A 383 -10.61 13.81 6.95
N ASP A 384 -9.83 14.89 6.98
CA ASP A 384 -8.38 14.85 6.73
C ASP A 384 -7.70 13.72 7.52
N ILE A 385 -6.84 12.96 6.84
CA ILE A 385 -6.15 11.79 7.37
C ILE A 385 -5.37 12.07 8.67
N LEU A 386 -4.86 13.29 8.88
CA LEU A 386 -4.20 13.72 10.12
C LEU A 386 -5.11 13.70 11.35
N ASN A 387 -6.41 13.92 11.14
CA ASN A 387 -7.40 13.89 12.21
C ASN A 387 -7.80 12.47 12.58
N VAL A 388 -7.57 11.51 11.69
CA VAL A 388 -7.93 10.11 11.85
C VAL A 388 -6.76 9.28 12.39
N TYR A 389 -5.58 9.43 11.79
CA TYR A 389 -4.37 8.64 12.08
C TYR A 389 -3.29 9.52 12.72
N LYS A 390 -3.26 9.57 14.07
CA LYS A 390 -2.33 10.44 14.82
C LYS A 390 -0.84 10.18 14.57
N GLY A 391 -0.49 8.98 14.09
CA GLY A 391 0.89 8.67 13.73
C GLY A 391 1.35 9.33 12.42
N PHE A 392 0.44 9.73 11.55
CA PHE A 392 0.71 10.12 10.16
C PHE A 392 1.56 11.38 10.05
N GLU A 393 1.25 12.44 10.81
CA GLU A 393 2.02 13.69 10.83
C GLU A 393 3.51 13.44 11.07
N LYS A 394 3.81 12.70 12.15
CA LYS A 394 5.18 12.40 12.56
C LYS A 394 5.85 11.43 11.59
N TRP A 395 5.10 10.54 10.95
CA TRP A 395 5.63 9.68 9.89
C TRP A 395 6.07 10.50 8.68
N VAL A 396 5.21 11.40 8.18
CA VAL A 396 5.53 12.26 7.03
C VAL A 396 6.68 13.21 7.33
N THR A 397 6.59 13.98 8.43
CA THR A 397 7.60 15.01 8.78
C THR A 397 8.96 14.44 9.14
N SER A 398 9.03 13.16 9.54
CA SER A 398 10.30 12.46 9.78
C SER A 398 10.85 11.70 8.57
N GLY A 399 10.18 11.76 7.42
CA GLY A 399 10.58 10.99 6.24
C GLY A 399 10.49 9.48 6.47
N GLY A 400 9.48 9.03 7.20
CA GLY A 400 9.22 7.62 7.49
C GLY A 400 10.04 7.01 8.63
N GLN A 401 10.95 7.77 9.25
CA GLN A 401 11.84 7.26 10.30
C GLN A 401 11.13 7.03 11.64
N ASN A 402 10.06 7.76 11.91
CA ASN A 402 9.23 7.59 13.10
C ASN A 402 7.81 7.14 12.70
N ASN A 403 7.13 6.45 13.61
CA ASN A 403 5.73 6.03 13.44
C ASN A 403 5.48 5.26 12.13
N SER A 404 6.41 4.37 11.74
CA SER A 404 6.24 3.50 10.56
C SER A 404 5.04 2.56 10.65
N ASN A 405 4.45 2.42 11.84
CA ASN A 405 3.19 1.72 12.11
C ASN A 405 1.99 2.66 12.34
N TRP A 406 1.99 3.88 11.80
CA TRP A 406 0.92 4.87 12.01
C TRP A 406 -0.49 4.33 11.73
N TYR A 407 -0.60 3.42 10.76
CA TYR A 407 -1.85 2.78 10.34
C TYR A 407 -2.26 1.56 11.19
N GLY A 408 -1.34 1.00 11.99
CA GLY A 408 -1.65 -0.04 12.97
C GLY A 408 -2.24 0.50 14.28
N GLN A 409 -2.24 1.82 14.46
CA GLN A 409 -2.89 2.47 15.59
C GLN A 409 -4.39 2.60 15.32
N LYS A 410 -5.21 2.43 16.37
CA LYS A 410 -6.66 2.59 16.25
C LYS A 410 -6.99 4.01 15.77
N PRO A 411 -7.77 4.17 14.68
CA PRO A 411 -8.24 5.48 14.24
C PRO A 411 -9.05 6.18 15.34
N ILE A 412 -8.90 7.50 15.46
CA ILE A 412 -9.61 8.27 16.50
C ILE A 412 -10.70 9.22 15.96
N GLY A 413 -10.81 9.34 14.64
CA GLY A 413 -11.83 10.13 13.96
C GLY A 413 -12.90 9.27 13.28
N PRO A 414 -13.86 9.90 12.59
CA PRO A 414 -14.84 9.20 11.76
C PRO A 414 -14.14 8.40 10.66
N VAL A 415 -14.38 7.09 10.66
CA VAL A 415 -13.83 6.16 9.67
C VAL A 415 -14.89 5.20 9.18
N ILE A 416 -14.64 4.63 8.01
CA ILE A 416 -15.42 3.53 7.47
C ILE A 416 -14.61 2.24 7.62
N SER A 417 -15.06 1.37 8.52
CA SER A 417 -14.55 0.01 8.63
C SER A 417 -15.51 -0.95 7.93
N LEU A 418 -15.00 -1.69 6.95
CA LEU A 418 -15.78 -2.56 6.06
C LEU A 418 -15.60 -4.05 6.35
N LYS A 419 -14.97 -4.37 7.49
CA LYS A 419 -14.89 -5.73 8.06
C LYS A 419 -16.17 -6.11 8.81
#